data_AF-A0A7R9JLV5-F1
#
_entry.id   AF-A0A7R9JLV5-F1
#
_cell.length_a   1.000
_cell.length_b   1.000
_cell.length_c   1.000
_cell.angle_alpha   90.00
_cell.angle_beta   90.00
_cell.angle_gamma   90.00
#
_symmetry.space_group_name_H-M   'P 1'
#
loop_
_entity.id
_entity.type
_entity.pdbx_description
1 polymer ?
#
loop_
_entity_poly.entity_id
_entity_poly.type
_entity_poly.pdbx_seq_one_letter_code
_entity_poly.pdbx_strand_id
1 'polypeptide(L)' 'MQSGKVSDAVYANQWYDHSPMFKFRVQNMMRRAQTPVTITAGNFGPLSLQMFTGLLENSYSYLAVLRQLQEDE' A
#
# COMPACT_ATOMS: atom_id res chain seq x y z
N MET A 1 5.29 -1.63 -2.80
CA MET A 1 5.02 -2.60 -1.72
C MET A 1 6.34 -3.18 -1.22
N GLN A 2 6.89 -2.64 -0.13
CA GLN A 2 8.15 -3.16 0.45
C GLN A 2 7.92 -4.42 1.33
N SER A 3 6.68 -4.65 1.78
CA SER A 3 6.31 -5.78 2.65
C SER A 3 6.44 -7.15 1.97
N GLY A 4 6.16 -7.24 0.66
CA GLY A 4 6.27 -8.50 -0.09
C GLY A 4 7.70 -9.03 -0.18
N LYS A 5 8.68 -8.13 -0.36
CA LYS A 5 10.10 -8.49 -0.47
C LYS A 5 10.66 -9.17 0.79
N VAL A 6 10.10 -8.83 1.96
CA VAL A 6 10.47 -9.46 3.23
C VAL A 6 9.95 -10.90 3.28
N SER A 7 8.73 -11.14 2.78
CA SER A 7 8.19 -12.50 2.65
C SER A 7 9.02 -13.34 1.69
N ASP A 8 9.44 -12.77 0.56
CA ASP A 8 10.24 -13.48 -0.45
C ASP A 8 11.63 -13.85 0.08
N ALA A 9 12.30 -12.93 0.79
CA ALA A 9 13.61 -13.19 1.40
C ALA A 9 13.53 -14.24 2.52
N VAL A 10 12.44 -14.24 3.30
CA VAL A 10 12.21 -15.24 4.35
C VAL A 10 11.87 -16.61 3.74
N TYR A 11 11.13 -16.65 2.64
CA TYR A 11 10.83 -17.88 1.90
C TYR A 11 12.09 -18.48 1.24
N ALA A 12 13.01 -17.62 0.76
CA ALA A 12 14.28 -18.03 0.17
C ALA A 12 15.30 -18.58 1.20
N ASN A 13 15.06 -18.38 2.49
CA ASN A 13 15.85 -19.01 3.54
C ASN A 13 15.38 -20.46 3.72
N GLN A 14 16.27 -21.42 4.00
CA GLN A 14 15.94 -22.86 4.12
C GLN A 14 15.17 -23.16 5.44
N TRP A 15 14.07 -22.44 5.69
CA TRP A 15 13.27 -22.49 6.90
C TRP A 15 12.71 -23.88 7.21
N TYR A 16 12.62 -24.76 6.19
CA TYR A 16 12.16 -26.14 6.31
C TYR A 16 13.16 -27.08 7.00
N ASP A 17 14.45 -26.74 7.07
CA ASP A 17 15.47 -27.55 7.78
C ASP A 17 15.71 -27.09 9.23
N HIS A 18 15.10 -25.99 9.64
CA HIS A 18 15.28 -25.43 10.97
C HIS A 18 14.27 -25.97 12.01
N SER A 19 14.55 -25.70 13.29
CA SER A 19 13.71 -26.11 14.43
C SER A 19 12.22 -25.79 14.22
N PRO A 20 11.29 -26.63 14.70
CA PRO A 20 9.84 -26.39 14.60
C PRO A 20 9.41 -25.02 15.15
N MET A 21 10.12 -24.50 16.15
CA MET A 21 9.89 -23.15 16.69
C MET A 21 10.23 -22.04 15.68
N PHE A 22 11.29 -22.24 14.89
CA PHE A 22 11.69 -21.32 13.82
C PHE A 22 10.68 -21.34 12.67
N LYS A 23 10.20 -22.52 12.27
CA LYS A 23 9.14 -22.69 11.26
C LYS A 23 7.88 -21.92 11.63
N PHE A 24 7.43 -22.04 12.88
CA PHE A 24 6.25 -21.33 13.37
C PHE A 24 6.43 -19.81 13.34
N ARG A 25 7.62 -19.30 13.72
CA ARG A 25 7.93 -17.87 13.67
C ARG A 25 7.97 -17.32 12.25
N VAL A 26 8.59 -18.06 11.33
CA VAL A 26 8.68 -17.73 9.91
C VAL A 26 7.29 -17.71 9.26
N GLN A 27 6.44 -18.70 9.53
CA GLN A 27 5.05 -18.74 9.06
C GLN A 27 4.22 -17.56 9.59
N ASN A 28 4.37 -17.22 10.87
CA ASN A 28 3.71 -16.04 11.43
C ASN A 28 4.21 -14.74 10.78
N MET A 29 5.51 -14.64 10.51
CA MET A 29 6.09 -13.46 9.85
C MET A 29 5.60 -13.33 8.40
N MET A 30 5.53 -14.41 7.63
CA MET A 30 4.95 -14.42 6.29
C MET A 30 3.47 -14.03 6.31
N ARG A 31 2.67 -14.59 7.23
CA ARG A 31 1.24 -14.24 7.39
C ARG A 31 1.04 -12.76 7.71
N ARG A 32 1.90 -12.18 8.55
CA ARG A 32 1.86 -10.73 8.86
C ARG A 32 2.34 -9.87 7.70
N ALA A 33 3.37 -10.31 6.97
CA ALA A 33 3.91 -9.58 5.82
C ALA A 33 2.95 -9.54 4.63
N GLN A 34 2.09 -10.56 4.50
CA GLN A 34 0.97 -10.62 3.54
C GLN A 34 -0.16 -9.65 3.85
N THR A 35 -0.23 -9.12 5.08
CA THR A 35 -1.16 -8.05 5.41
C THR A 35 -0.45 -6.72 5.14
N PRO A 36 -0.65 -6.06 3.99
CA PRO A 36 -0.03 -4.78 3.76
C PRO A 36 -0.46 -3.84 4.89
N VAL A 37 0.52 -3.21 5.56
CA VAL A 37 0.30 -2.12 6.51
C VAL A 37 -0.29 -0.98 5.70
N THR A 38 -1.60 -1.04 5.53
CA THR A 38 -2.34 -0.11 4.71
C THR A 38 -2.92 0.88 5.69
N ILE A 39 -2.30 2.06 5.75
CA ILE A 39 -2.81 3.15 6.57
C ILE A 39 -4.14 3.54 5.94
N THR A 40 -5.26 3.17 6.55
CA THR A 40 -6.57 3.56 6.06
C THR A 40 -6.80 5.02 6.42
N ALA A 41 -7.09 5.88 5.45
CA ALA A 41 -7.49 7.26 5.72
C ALA A 41 -8.95 7.26 6.21
N GLY A 42 -9.19 6.92 7.48
CA GLY A 42 -10.54 6.82 8.03
C GLY A 42 -11.46 5.94 7.19
N ASN A 43 -12.51 6.51 6.59
CA ASN A 43 -13.49 5.83 5.73
C ASN A 43 -13.22 5.98 4.21
N PHE A 44 -12.13 6.63 3.80
CA PHE A 44 -11.80 6.86 2.39
C PHE A 44 -11.09 5.68 1.73
N GLY A 45 -10.80 4.63 2.50
CA GLY A 45 -10.11 3.44 2.04
C GLY A 45 -8.59 3.48 2.24
N PRO A 46 -7.88 2.52 1.65
CA PRO A 46 -6.43 2.40 1.82
C PRO A 46 -5.71 3.62 1.23
N LEU A 47 -4.89 4.33 2.03
CA LEU A 47 -3.97 5.35 1.49
C LEU A 47 -3.03 4.67 0.50
N SER A 48 -3.34 4.86 -0.78
CA SER A 48 -2.54 4.41 -1.89
C SER A 48 -2.12 5.62 -2.71
N LEU A 49 -0.99 5.51 -3.41
CA LEU A 49 -0.56 6.53 -4.36
C LEU A 49 -1.67 6.83 -5.37
N GLN A 50 -2.41 5.80 -5.79
CA GLN A 50 -3.54 5.92 -6.72
C GLN A 50 -4.64 6.85 -6.20
N MET A 51 -5.04 6.71 -4.93
CA MET A 51 -6.02 7.59 -4.28
C MET A 51 -5.52 9.04 -4.24
N PHE A 52 -4.24 9.26 -3.94
CA PHE A 52 -3.65 10.60 -3.92
C PHE A 52 -3.63 11.25 -5.33
N THR A 53 -3.23 10.51 -6.36
CA THR A 53 -3.30 11.00 -7.75
C THR A 53 -4.74 11.31 -8.17
N GLY A 54 -5.72 10.47 -7.82
CA GLY A 54 -7.12 10.75 -8.13
C GLY A 54 -7.65 12.02 -7.45
N LEU A 55 -7.25 12.28 -6.19
CA LEU A 55 -7.59 13.53 -5.51
C LEU A 55 -6.97 14.75 -6.20
N LEU A 56 -5.72 14.65 -6.66
CA LEU A 56 -5.05 15.71 -7.40
C LEU A 56 -5.71 15.99 -8.76
N GLU A 57 -6.05 14.95 -9.52
CA GLU A 57 -6.71 15.09 -10.82
C GLU A 57 -8.08 15.77 -10.68
N ASN A 58 -8.86 15.36 -9.67
CA ASN A 58 -10.15 15.99 -9.38
C ASN A 58 -9.99 17.45 -8.96
N SER A 59 -9.02 17.75 -8.09
CA SER A 59 -8.74 19.12 -7.66
C SER A 59 -8.30 20.01 -8.83
N TYR A 60 -7.45 19.47 -9.71
CA TYR A 60 -7.00 20.17 -10.92
C TYR A 60 -8.15 20.41 -11.90
N SER A 61 -9.00 19.41 -12.14
CA SER A 61 -10.19 19.56 -13.00
C SER A 61 -11.11 20.66 -12.47
N TYR A 62 -11.34 20.70 -11.16
CA TYR A 62 -12.14 21.74 -10.51
C TYR A 62 -11.51 23.12 -10.70
N LEU A 63 -10.19 23.25 -10.50
CA LEU A 63 -9.46 24.49 -10.75
C LEU A 63 -9.51 24.90 -12.22
N ALA A 64 -9.39 23.96 -13.16
CA ALA A 64 -9.44 24.24 -14.59
C ALA A 64 -10.80 24.82 -15.00
N VAL A 65 -11.90 24.25 -14.50
CA VAL A 65 -13.25 24.79 -14.73
C VAL A 65 -13.39 26.19 -14.13
N LEU A 66 -12.93 26.40 -12.89
CA LEU A 66 -12.96 27.73 -12.26
C LEU A 66 -12.12 28.76 -13.03
N ARG A 67 -10.99 28.37 -13.62
CA ARG A 67 -10.17 29.24 -14.46
C ARG A 67 -10.85 29.61 -15.77
N GLN A 68 -11.52 28.67 -16.42
CA GLN A 68 -12.29 28.93 -17.63
C GLN A 68 -13.42 29.93 -17.37
N LEU A 69 -14.17 29.74 -16.28
CA LEU A 69 -15.22 30.69 -15.89
C LEU A 69 -14.70 32.10 -15.58
N GLN A 70 -13.43 32.22 -15.17
CA GLN A 70 -12.79 33.51 -14.91
C GLN A 70 -12.21 34.16 -16.18
N GLU A 71 -11.95 33.39 -17.24
CA GLU A 71 -11.50 33.89 -18.55
C GLU A 71 -12.67 34.26 -19.47
N ASP A 72 -13.87 33.70 -19.21
CA ASP A 72 -15.11 34.00 -19.94
C ASP A 72 -15.83 35.29 -19.42
N GLU A 73 -15.22 36.03 -18.49
CA GLU A 73 -15.64 37.36 -17.99
C GLU A 73 -14.75 38.48 -18.54
#